data_AF-A0AAN9GPU7-F1
#
_entry.id   AF-A0AAN9GPU7-F1
#
_cell.length_a   1.000
_cell.length_b   1.000
_cell.length_c   1.000
_cell.angle_alpha   90.00
_cell.angle_beta   90.00
_cell.angle_gamma   90.00
#
_symmetry.space_group_name_H-M   'P 1'
#
loop_
_entity.id
_entity.type
_entity.pdbx_description
1 polymer ?
#
loop_
_entity_poly.entity_id
_entity_poly.type
_entity_poly.pdbx_seq_one_letter_code
_entity_poly.pdbx_strand_id
1 'polypeptide(L)'
;MEAENNVELAKEAKRLLSEMNLKQFEACKTNVGPDEITDQLQELSKTKPDLKEKFHKTVAMNTFMKNVAKPQEEWASLKTQSEEELQTAKKNLSEAKHAAEDKKTQMMQLNNVVEQGLALYEQNVNALNEKQQMLDSMTQELKILHERLLDSEDGDDEALFRAMEAEYQRYCAQIKECRKQLLQIGHKTSQMHLNLSQMENDLQQLSLTLDEDAECMDAQCLSRLQKSITDIESQSGITCKPVNKNTMMVEFPPRPEVQTLTGGNGTPDDLVLKVTLTFQENNLGYPRLSNIKSNMDSFDVDDLWKEFKEDSCDSLPQLISSIKLRWFSHMPLLSEINHLRSKFAIDWIQQENILRVIVGKGGGIVCSLEIPDGYPHQGQVTLTGIMGAADDILPQDLKPHTGGRLEDWVQLLETTFGKP
;
A
#
# COMPACT_ATOMS: atom_id res chain seq x y z
N MET A 1 -8.17 -41.75 11.94
CA MET A 1 -6.86 -41.63 11.27
C MET A 1 -6.41 -40.19 11.01
N GLU A 2 -7.00 -39.38 10.11
CA GLU A 2 -6.49 -38.00 9.89
C GLU A 2 -6.65 -37.06 11.09
N ALA A 3 -7.77 -37.15 11.81
CA ALA A 3 -7.98 -36.38 13.04
C ALA A 3 -7.01 -36.79 14.17
N GLU A 4 -6.64 -38.06 14.26
CA GLU A 4 -5.68 -38.55 15.25
C GLU A 4 -4.25 -38.09 14.91
N ASN A 5 -3.91 -38.06 13.62
CA ASN A 5 -2.61 -37.60 13.15
C ASN A 5 -2.42 -36.07 13.38
N ASN A 6 -3.49 -35.27 13.21
CA ASN A 6 -3.47 -33.85 13.52
C ASN A 6 -3.37 -33.57 15.03
N VAL A 7 -3.97 -34.42 15.86
CA VAL A 7 -3.86 -34.32 17.33
C VAL A 7 -2.45 -34.73 17.80
N GLU A 8 -1.82 -35.74 17.18
CA GLU A 8 -0.42 -36.08 17.46
C GLU A 8 0.55 -34.98 17.03
N LEU A 9 0.38 -34.40 15.84
CA LEU A 9 1.20 -33.28 15.38
C LEU A 9 1.04 -32.03 16.27
N ALA A 10 -0.17 -31.74 16.75
CA ALA A 10 -0.41 -30.65 17.69
C ALA A 10 0.22 -30.93 19.07
N LYS A 11 0.20 -32.18 19.54
CA LYS A 11 0.87 -32.59 20.78
C LYS A 11 2.39 -32.50 20.65
N GLU A 12 2.95 -32.93 19.53
CA GLU A 12 4.38 -32.89 19.27
C GLU A 12 4.88 -31.44 19.08
N ALA A 13 4.11 -30.60 18.39
CA ALA A 13 4.40 -29.16 18.30
C ALA A 13 4.33 -28.48 19.67
N LYS A 14 3.34 -28.82 20.50
CA LYS A 14 3.23 -28.30 21.88
C LYS A 14 4.38 -28.80 22.77
N ARG A 15 4.82 -30.05 22.59
CA ARG A 15 5.99 -30.64 23.27
C ARG A 15 7.27 -29.91 22.89
N LEU A 16 7.52 -29.72 21.60
CA LEU A 16 8.69 -28.99 21.09
C LEU A 16 8.70 -27.52 21.53
N LEU A 17 7.54 -26.85 21.54
CA LEU A 17 7.40 -25.50 22.10
C LEU A 17 7.68 -25.47 23.61
N SER A 18 7.20 -26.45 24.37
CA SER A 18 7.50 -26.54 25.79
C SER A 18 8.96 -26.87 26.07
N GLU A 19 9.60 -27.72 25.27
CA GLU A 19 11.03 -28.05 25.37
C GLU A 19 11.93 -26.88 24.95
N MET A 20 11.53 -26.09 23.95
CA MET A 20 12.21 -24.84 23.58
C MET A 20 12.11 -23.80 24.71
N ASN A 21 10.92 -23.62 25.29
CA ASN A 21 10.73 -22.71 26.41
C ASN A 21 11.51 -23.17 27.65
N LEU A 22 11.59 -24.48 27.93
CA LEU A 22 12.33 -25.01 29.08
C LEU A 22 13.86 -24.90 28.88
N LYS A 23 14.37 -25.26 27.69
CA LYS A 23 15.81 -25.21 27.38
C LYS A 23 16.35 -23.79 27.27
N GLN A 24 15.53 -22.82 26.85
CA GLN A 24 15.90 -21.40 26.91
C GLN A 24 15.86 -20.85 28.34
N PHE A 25 14.97 -21.34 29.20
CA PHE A 25 14.93 -20.91 30.61
C PHE A 25 16.04 -21.52 31.48
N GLU A 26 16.46 -22.76 31.23
CA GLU A 26 17.59 -23.38 31.96
C GLU A 26 18.95 -22.77 31.60
N ALA A 27 19.08 -22.16 30.41
CA ALA A 27 20.26 -21.40 30.00
C ALA A 27 20.37 -20.02 30.70
N CYS A 28 19.30 -19.53 31.33
CA CYS A 28 19.26 -18.23 32.03
C CYS A 28 19.55 -18.33 33.53
N LYS A 29 20.43 -19.26 33.95
CA LYS A 29 21.05 -19.27 35.28
C LYS A 29 22.41 -18.57 35.30
N THR A 30 22.55 -17.50 34.53
CA THR A 30 23.72 -16.61 34.58
C THR A 30 23.33 -15.34 35.32
N ASN A 31 24.18 -14.92 36.27
CA ASN A 31 24.11 -13.63 36.97
C ASN A 31 24.32 -12.49 35.96
N VAL A 32 23.31 -12.20 35.16
CA VAL A 32 23.31 -11.13 34.17
C VAL A 32 22.67 -9.91 34.81
N GLY A 33 23.36 -8.76 34.76
CA GLY A 33 22.89 -7.52 35.34
C GLY A 33 21.59 -7.02 34.66
N PRO A 34 20.76 -6.22 35.35
CA PRO A 34 19.48 -5.74 34.82
C PRO A 34 19.62 -4.97 33.49
N ASP A 35 20.74 -4.28 33.28
CA ASP A 35 21.02 -3.55 32.03
C ASP A 35 21.26 -4.49 30.84
N GLU A 36 22.00 -5.58 31.07
CA GLU A 36 22.34 -6.57 30.04
C GLU A 36 21.13 -7.45 29.67
N ILE A 37 20.17 -7.63 30.59
CA ILE A 37 18.84 -8.21 30.31
C ILE A 37 18.00 -7.26 29.42
N THR A 38 18.10 -5.95 29.65
CA THR A 38 17.35 -4.94 28.91
C THR A 38 17.84 -4.84 27.47
N ASP A 39 19.17 -4.91 27.27
CA ASP A 39 19.80 -4.93 25.95
C ASP A 39 19.41 -6.20 25.16
N GLN A 40 19.43 -7.37 25.81
CA GLN A 40 18.98 -8.63 25.20
C GLN A 40 17.49 -8.61 24.84
N LEU A 41 16.64 -7.99 25.68
CA LEU A 41 15.21 -7.80 25.38
C LEU A 41 14.98 -6.86 24.20
N GLN A 42 15.76 -5.79 24.07
CA GLN A 42 15.71 -4.90 22.91
C GLN A 42 16.16 -5.60 21.62
N GLU A 43 17.21 -6.42 21.69
CA GLU A 43 17.71 -7.18 20.55
C GLU A 43 16.73 -8.28 20.12
N LEU A 44 16.10 -8.97 21.08
CA LEU A 44 15.02 -9.92 20.83
C LEU A 44 13.76 -9.23 20.27
N SER A 45 13.45 -8.02 20.73
CA SER A 45 12.36 -7.20 20.18
C SER A 45 12.61 -6.82 18.72
N LYS A 46 13.84 -6.44 18.37
CA LYS A 46 14.26 -6.13 16.99
C LYS A 46 14.24 -7.35 16.06
N THR A 47 14.58 -8.53 16.56
CA THR A 47 14.64 -9.76 15.75
C THR A 47 13.30 -10.51 15.65
N LYS A 48 12.35 -10.21 16.54
CA LYS A 48 10.97 -10.74 16.53
C LYS A 48 10.23 -10.56 15.19
N PRO A 49 10.20 -9.37 14.54
CA PRO A 49 9.50 -9.20 13.26
C PRO A 49 10.11 -10.07 12.14
N ASP A 50 11.43 -10.15 12.05
CA ASP A 50 12.14 -10.99 11.06
C ASP A 50 11.86 -12.48 11.25
N LEU A 51 11.89 -12.96 12.50
CA LEU A 51 11.55 -14.34 12.84
C LEU A 51 10.09 -14.64 12.54
N LYS A 52 9.18 -13.69 12.82
CA LYS A 52 7.76 -13.79 12.47
C LYS A 52 7.59 -13.89 10.95
N GLU A 53 8.27 -13.05 10.16
CA GLU A 53 8.20 -13.12 8.68
C GLU A 53 8.73 -14.47 8.16
N LYS A 54 9.89 -14.93 8.65
CA LYS A 54 10.46 -16.24 8.29
C LYS A 54 9.53 -17.39 8.64
N PHE A 55 8.87 -17.33 9.80
CA PHE A 55 7.88 -18.31 10.20
C PHE A 55 6.68 -18.31 9.24
N HIS A 56 6.12 -17.15 8.90
CA HIS A 56 4.99 -17.07 7.97
C HIS A 56 5.35 -17.60 6.58
N LYS A 57 6.55 -17.27 6.06
CA LYS A 57 7.06 -17.82 4.78
C LYS A 57 7.19 -19.34 4.84
N THR A 58 7.73 -19.87 5.95
CA THR A 58 7.93 -21.31 6.13
C THR A 58 6.60 -22.05 6.23
N VAL A 59 5.62 -21.50 6.97
CA VAL A 59 4.26 -22.05 7.08
C VAL A 59 3.56 -22.01 5.72
N ALA A 60 3.60 -20.87 5.00
CA ALA A 60 3.01 -20.74 3.68
C ALA A 60 3.60 -21.75 2.68
N MET A 61 4.93 -21.91 2.68
CA MET A 61 5.62 -22.89 1.84
C MET A 61 5.26 -24.33 2.22
N ASN A 62 5.16 -24.65 3.52
CA ASN A 62 4.80 -25.98 3.98
C ASN A 62 3.33 -26.31 3.64
N THR A 63 2.41 -25.35 3.80
CA THR A 63 1.01 -25.47 3.38
C THR A 63 0.89 -25.65 1.87
N PHE A 64 1.65 -24.89 1.09
CA PHE A 64 1.72 -25.06 -0.37
C PHE A 64 2.21 -26.47 -0.74
N MET A 65 3.33 -26.91 -0.18
CA MET A 65 3.89 -28.24 -0.44
C MET A 65 2.93 -29.37 -0.03
N LYS A 66 2.19 -29.21 1.08
CA LYS A 66 1.15 -30.15 1.51
C LYS A 66 -0.03 -30.19 0.53
N ASN A 67 -0.41 -29.06 -0.05
CA ASN A 67 -1.50 -29.01 -1.03
C ASN A 67 -1.07 -29.59 -2.38
N VAL A 68 0.16 -29.31 -2.84
CA VAL A 68 0.72 -29.88 -4.07
C VAL A 68 0.88 -31.40 -3.98
N ALA A 69 1.11 -31.95 -2.78
CA ALA A 69 1.19 -33.38 -2.56
C ALA A 69 -0.18 -34.11 -2.58
N LYS A 70 -1.30 -33.38 -2.61
CA LYS A 70 -2.66 -33.95 -2.68
C LYS A 70 -3.16 -34.03 -4.13
N PRO A 71 -4.08 -34.98 -4.44
CA PRO A 71 -4.78 -35.00 -5.72
C PRO A 71 -5.44 -33.66 -6.01
N GLN A 72 -5.44 -33.22 -7.28
CA GLN A 72 -5.94 -31.90 -7.72
C GLN A 72 -7.41 -31.62 -7.29
N GLU A 73 -8.20 -32.67 -7.09
CA GLU A 73 -9.60 -32.63 -6.66
C GLU A 73 -9.76 -32.31 -5.16
N GLU A 74 -8.71 -32.54 -4.36
CA GLU A 74 -8.66 -32.25 -2.92
C GLU A 74 -7.92 -30.96 -2.59
N TRP A 75 -7.52 -30.19 -3.61
CA TRP A 75 -7.03 -28.85 -3.41
C TRP A 75 -8.20 -28.04 -2.90
N ALA A 76 -8.31 -27.92 -1.57
CA ALA A 76 -9.22 -26.98 -0.93
C ALA A 76 -9.02 -25.66 -1.68
N SER A 77 -10.08 -25.18 -2.32
CA SER A 77 -9.94 -23.99 -3.17
C SER A 77 -9.35 -22.92 -2.27
N LEU A 78 -8.08 -22.54 -2.49
CA LEU A 78 -7.38 -21.60 -1.63
C LEU A 78 -8.18 -20.29 -1.48
N LYS A 79 -9.03 -20.03 -2.47
CA LYS A 79 -10.06 -19.00 -2.49
C LYS A 79 -11.05 -19.14 -1.32
N THR A 80 -11.71 -20.27 -1.09
CA THR A 80 -12.73 -20.38 -0.05
C THR A 80 -12.19 -20.22 1.37
N GLN A 81 -11.03 -20.80 1.69
CA GLN A 81 -10.47 -20.68 3.05
C GLN A 81 -9.91 -19.28 3.33
N SER A 82 -9.22 -18.66 2.36
CA SER A 82 -8.74 -17.28 2.52
C SER A 82 -9.87 -16.25 2.52
N GLU A 83 -10.94 -16.48 1.77
CA GLU A 83 -12.15 -15.65 1.78
C GLU A 83 -12.89 -15.75 3.12
N GLU A 84 -13.01 -16.95 3.70
CA GLU A 84 -13.59 -17.15 5.05
C GLU A 84 -12.76 -16.49 6.15
N GLU A 85 -11.43 -16.61 6.10
CA GLU A 85 -10.53 -15.92 7.03
C GLU A 85 -10.63 -14.40 6.88
N LEU A 86 -10.72 -13.87 5.66
CA LEU A 86 -10.89 -12.45 5.38
C LEU A 86 -12.25 -11.94 5.88
N GLN A 87 -13.34 -12.70 5.67
CA GLN A 87 -14.66 -12.34 6.17
C GLN A 87 -14.70 -12.35 7.71
N THR A 88 -14.05 -13.33 8.33
CA THR A 88 -13.92 -13.40 9.79
C THR A 88 -13.12 -12.22 10.33
N ALA A 89 -11.99 -11.87 9.70
CA ALA A 89 -11.20 -10.71 10.08
C ALA A 89 -11.97 -9.40 9.92
N LYS A 90 -12.70 -9.22 8.81
CA LYS A 90 -13.58 -8.06 8.58
C LYS A 90 -14.67 -7.95 9.64
N LYS A 91 -15.31 -9.07 10.00
CA LYS A 91 -16.32 -9.12 11.06
C LYS A 91 -15.72 -8.69 12.40
N ASN A 92 -14.59 -9.28 12.80
CA ASN A 92 -13.91 -8.94 14.05
C ASN A 92 -13.49 -7.46 14.10
N LEU A 93 -13.00 -6.92 12.97
CA LEU A 93 -12.64 -5.51 12.86
C LEU A 93 -13.87 -4.60 13.01
N SER A 94 -14.99 -4.97 12.39
CA SER A 94 -16.25 -4.23 12.51
C SER A 94 -16.77 -4.24 13.94
N GLU A 95 -16.72 -5.39 14.63
CA GLU A 95 -17.12 -5.53 16.03
C GLU A 95 -16.22 -4.70 16.96
N ALA A 96 -14.89 -4.76 16.77
CA ALA A 96 -13.94 -3.96 17.52
C ALA A 96 -14.16 -2.44 17.31
N LYS A 97 -14.43 -2.03 16.07
CA LYS A 97 -14.76 -0.62 15.74
C LYS A 97 -16.05 -0.17 16.43
N HIS A 98 -17.09 -1.01 16.42
CA HIS A 98 -18.36 -0.68 17.09
C HIS A 98 -18.18 -0.57 18.60
N ALA A 99 -17.46 -1.53 19.22
CA ALA A 99 -17.15 -1.50 20.64
C ALA A 99 -16.31 -0.26 21.05
N ALA A 100 -15.40 0.19 20.19
CA ALA A 100 -14.63 1.40 20.40
C ALA A 100 -15.50 2.67 20.34
N GLU A 101 -16.41 2.77 19.36
CA GLU A 101 -17.33 3.91 19.24
C GLU A 101 -18.36 3.95 20.38
N ASP A 102 -18.83 2.79 20.84
CA ASP A 102 -19.69 2.66 22.02
C ASP A 102 -18.97 3.16 23.28
N LYS A 103 -17.72 2.74 23.49
CA LYS A 103 -16.90 3.23 24.62
C LYS A 103 -16.68 4.73 24.55
N LYS A 104 -16.37 5.28 23.36
CA LYS A 104 -16.21 6.72 23.15
C LYS A 104 -17.49 7.48 23.51
N THR A 105 -18.65 6.97 23.08
CA THR A 105 -19.95 7.57 23.40
C THR A 105 -20.24 7.54 24.89
N GLN A 106 -19.97 6.43 25.57
CA GLN A 106 -20.07 6.31 27.03
C GLN A 106 -19.15 7.30 27.75
N MET A 107 -17.92 7.47 27.24
CA MET A 107 -16.93 8.38 27.80
C MET A 107 -17.36 9.84 27.66
N MET A 108 -17.93 10.24 26.50
CA MET A 108 -18.52 11.58 26.30
C MET A 108 -19.72 11.83 27.21
N GLN A 109 -20.59 10.83 27.41
CA GLN A 109 -21.72 10.94 28.34
C GLN A 109 -21.23 11.15 29.77
N LEU A 110 -20.24 10.39 30.20
CA LEU A 110 -19.64 10.53 31.53
C LEU A 110 -19.00 11.92 31.68
N ASN A 111 -18.30 12.42 30.66
CA ASN A 111 -17.70 13.75 30.68
C ASN A 111 -18.75 14.85 30.88
N ASN A 112 -19.88 14.77 30.14
CA ASN A 112 -20.98 15.72 30.29
C ASN A 112 -21.60 15.68 31.71
N VAL A 113 -21.74 14.48 32.30
CA VAL A 113 -22.21 14.35 33.69
C VAL A 113 -21.22 14.98 34.69
N VAL A 114 -19.92 14.83 34.46
CA VAL A 114 -18.88 15.45 35.32
C VAL A 114 -18.89 16.97 35.16
N GLU A 115 -19.00 17.50 33.95
CA GLU A 115 -19.11 18.94 33.66
C GLU A 115 -20.34 19.57 34.36
N GLN A 116 -21.50 18.93 34.25
CA GLN A 116 -22.71 19.37 34.95
C GLN A 116 -22.53 19.32 36.47
N GLY A 117 -21.89 18.27 36.99
CA GLY A 117 -21.57 18.14 38.40
C GLY A 117 -20.65 19.26 38.89
N LEU A 118 -19.61 19.59 38.12
CA LEU A 118 -18.70 20.70 38.43
C LEU A 118 -19.42 22.05 38.45
N ALA A 119 -20.28 22.32 37.47
CA ALA A 119 -21.06 23.57 37.44
C ALA A 119 -21.96 23.72 38.68
N LEU A 120 -22.59 22.63 39.13
CA LEU A 120 -23.37 22.62 40.38
C LEU A 120 -22.49 22.84 41.61
N TYR A 121 -21.29 22.25 41.65
CA TYR A 121 -20.34 22.48 42.75
C TYR A 121 -19.87 23.93 42.80
N GLU A 122 -19.53 24.55 41.66
CA GLU A 122 -19.16 25.95 41.58
C GLU A 122 -20.28 26.88 42.05
N GLN A 123 -21.52 26.59 41.65
CA GLN A 123 -22.69 27.33 42.13
C GLN A 123 -22.84 27.23 43.67
N ASN A 124 -22.65 26.04 44.23
CA ASN A 124 -22.71 25.83 45.69
C ASN A 124 -21.56 26.56 46.42
N VAL A 125 -20.36 26.57 45.86
CA VAL A 125 -19.22 27.33 46.40
C VAL A 125 -19.55 28.83 46.43
N ASN A 126 -20.13 29.37 45.35
CA ASN A 126 -20.53 30.77 45.29
C ASN A 126 -21.59 31.10 46.35
N ALA A 127 -22.64 30.28 46.48
CA ALA A 127 -23.67 30.48 47.50
C ALA A 127 -23.13 30.41 48.94
N LEU A 128 -22.18 29.50 49.21
CA LEU A 128 -21.51 29.41 50.52
C LEU A 128 -20.61 30.62 50.78
N ASN A 129 -19.91 31.12 49.78
CA ASN A 129 -19.10 32.34 49.89
C ASN A 129 -19.97 33.57 50.19
N GLU A 130 -21.10 33.73 49.50
CA GLU A 130 -22.07 34.80 49.77
C GLU A 130 -22.61 34.72 51.21
N LYS A 131 -23.00 33.52 51.64
CA LYS A 131 -23.46 33.29 53.03
C LYS A 131 -22.35 33.60 54.04
N GLN A 132 -21.11 33.22 53.76
CA GLN A 132 -19.98 33.54 54.62
C GLN A 132 -19.77 35.05 54.72
N GLN A 133 -19.82 35.79 53.60
CA GLN A 133 -19.72 37.26 53.60
C GLN A 133 -20.83 37.91 54.43
N MET A 134 -22.08 37.45 54.29
CA MET A 134 -23.21 37.95 55.10
C MET A 134 -22.95 37.72 56.60
N LEU A 135 -22.51 36.52 56.97
CA LEU A 135 -22.23 36.18 58.36
C LEU A 135 -21.05 36.97 58.93
N ASP A 136 -19.99 37.18 58.14
CA ASP A 136 -18.84 38.01 58.52
C ASP A 136 -19.30 39.47 58.75
N SER A 137 -20.20 40.00 57.92
CA SER A 137 -20.81 41.34 58.11
C SER A 137 -21.64 41.44 59.39
N MET A 138 -22.55 40.49 59.65
CA MET A 138 -23.35 40.48 60.88
C MET A 138 -22.47 40.35 62.13
N THR A 139 -21.41 39.54 62.06
CA THR A 139 -20.44 39.39 63.15
C THR A 139 -19.74 40.72 63.45
N GLN A 140 -19.43 41.49 62.41
CA GLN A 140 -18.80 42.81 62.53
C GLN A 140 -19.76 43.85 63.13
N GLU A 141 -21.03 43.85 62.72
CA GLU A 141 -22.08 44.70 63.30
C GLU A 141 -22.33 44.40 64.78
N LEU A 142 -22.45 43.12 65.15
CA LEU A 142 -22.59 42.70 66.55
C LEU A 142 -21.39 43.13 67.40
N LYS A 143 -20.17 43.07 66.85
CA LYS A 143 -18.97 43.54 67.54
C LYS A 143 -19.01 45.04 67.82
N ILE A 144 -19.45 45.85 66.85
CA ILE A 144 -19.62 47.30 67.01
C ILE A 144 -20.71 47.61 68.05
N LEU A 145 -21.82 46.88 68.02
CA LEU A 145 -22.90 47.00 69.02
C LEU A 145 -22.42 46.65 70.43
N HIS A 146 -21.62 45.58 70.56
CA HIS A 146 -21.01 45.17 71.81
C HIS A 146 -20.06 46.23 72.37
N GLU A 147 -19.18 46.80 71.54
CA GLU A 147 -18.30 47.90 71.92
C GLU A 147 -19.09 49.13 72.40
N ARG A 148 -20.18 49.49 71.71
CA ARG A 148 -21.05 50.63 72.12
C ARG A 148 -21.80 50.41 73.43
N LEU A 149 -22.24 49.18 73.68
CA LEU A 149 -22.93 48.82 74.93
C LEU A 149 -21.96 48.77 76.12
N LEU A 150 -20.69 48.42 75.90
CA LEU A 150 -19.64 48.45 76.93
C LEU A 150 -19.32 49.87 77.40
N ASP A 151 -19.51 50.86 76.53
CA ASP A 151 -19.32 52.29 76.84
C ASP A 151 -20.54 52.93 77.53
N SER A 152 -21.64 52.19 77.74
CA SER A 152 -22.85 52.65 78.42
C SER A 152 -22.74 52.42 79.94
N GLU A 153 -22.89 53.47 80.75
CA GLU A 153 -22.75 53.42 82.23
C GLU A 153 -23.97 52.82 82.97
N ASP A 154 -25.07 52.48 82.26
CA ASP A 154 -26.28 51.90 82.86
C ASP A 154 -26.13 50.39 83.14
N GLY A 155 -25.94 50.04 84.41
CA GLY A 155 -25.57 48.70 84.89
C GLY A 155 -26.68 47.64 84.99
N ASP A 156 -27.79 47.73 84.26
CA ASP A 156 -28.95 46.81 84.40
C ASP A 156 -29.17 45.85 83.20
N ASP A 157 -28.33 45.89 82.16
CA ASP A 157 -28.54 45.15 80.89
C ASP A 157 -27.72 43.85 80.73
N GLU A 158 -27.32 43.22 81.83
CA GLU A 158 -26.49 42.00 81.80
C GLU A 158 -27.17 40.78 81.13
N ALA A 159 -28.51 40.77 81.09
CA ALA A 159 -29.28 39.78 80.34
C ALA A 159 -29.20 40.00 78.82
N LEU A 160 -29.21 41.25 78.37
CA LEU A 160 -29.09 41.64 76.96
C LEU A 160 -27.69 41.29 76.43
N PHE A 161 -26.65 41.57 77.21
CA PHE A 161 -25.27 41.18 76.90
C PHE A 161 -25.11 39.67 76.72
N ARG A 162 -25.66 38.87 77.66
CA ARG A 162 -25.60 37.41 77.56
C ARG A 162 -26.32 36.87 76.33
N ALA A 163 -27.46 37.47 75.96
CA ALA A 163 -28.18 37.09 74.75
C ALA A 163 -27.38 37.41 73.48
N MET A 164 -26.77 38.60 73.41
CA MET A 164 -25.95 39.04 72.28
C MET A 164 -24.65 38.23 72.15
N GLU A 165 -23.98 37.92 73.26
CA GLU A 165 -22.80 37.04 73.31
C GLU A 165 -23.15 35.62 72.79
N ALA A 166 -24.32 35.08 73.20
CA ALA A 166 -24.79 33.79 72.72
C ALA A 166 -25.09 33.80 71.21
N GLU A 167 -25.67 34.88 70.68
CA GLU A 167 -25.88 35.04 69.24
C GLU A 167 -24.56 35.16 68.47
N TYR A 168 -23.62 35.96 68.98
CA TYR A 168 -22.28 36.09 68.40
C TYR A 168 -21.54 34.75 68.35
N GLN A 169 -21.58 33.98 69.44
CA GLN A 169 -20.99 32.62 69.47
C GLN A 169 -21.68 31.68 68.48
N ARG A 170 -23.00 31.77 68.33
CA ARG A 170 -23.76 30.99 67.35
C ARG A 170 -23.34 31.33 65.91
N TYR A 171 -23.18 32.61 65.57
CA TYR A 171 -22.70 33.03 64.25
C TYR A 171 -21.25 32.59 64.00
N CYS A 172 -20.37 32.73 64.98
CA CYS A 172 -18.99 32.24 64.90
C CYS A 172 -18.92 30.72 64.66
N ALA A 173 -19.80 29.93 65.29
CA ALA A 173 -19.89 28.49 65.04
C ALA A 173 -20.37 28.18 63.61
N GLN A 174 -21.36 28.91 63.10
CA GLN A 174 -21.84 28.75 61.71
C GLN A 174 -20.79 29.12 60.67
N ILE A 175 -20.01 30.18 60.89
CA ILE A 175 -18.90 30.57 60.00
C ILE A 175 -17.84 29.48 59.96
N LYS A 176 -17.46 28.92 61.12
CA LYS A 176 -16.49 27.80 61.18
C LYS A 176 -16.97 26.60 60.38
N GLU A 177 -18.25 26.24 60.50
CA GLU A 177 -18.81 25.12 59.74
C GLU A 177 -18.88 25.41 58.23
N CYS A 178 -19.27 26.62 57.82
CA CYS A 178 -19.25 27.02 56.40
C CYS A 178 -17.83 26.95 55.81
N ARG A 179 -16.81 27.44 56.52
CA ARG A 179 -15.41 27.36 56.08
C ARG A 179 -14.93 25.92 55.92
N LYS A 180 -15.32 25.03 56.84
CA LYS A 180 -15.00 23.60 56.75
C LYS A 180 -15.64 22.97 55.50
N GLN A 181 -16.89 23.29 55.21
CA GLN A 181 -17.59 22.79 54.02
C GLN A 181 -16.96 23.32 52.72
N LEU A 182 -16.59 24.61 52.68
CA LEU A 182 -15.86 25.20 51.54
C LEU A 182 -14.52 24.51 51.29
N LEU A 183 -13.74 24.23 52.34
CA LEU A 183 -12.48 23.47 52.23
C LEU A 183 -12.70 22.05 51.67
N GLN A 184 -13.72 21.35 52.15
CA GLN A 184 -14.04 20.01 51.66
C GLN A 184 -14.48 20.00 50.20
N ILE A 185 -15.31 20.96 49.80
CA ILE A 185 -15.75 21.10 48.41
C ILE A 185 -14.55 21.49 47.53
N GLY A 186 -13.72 22.46 47.94
CA GLY A 186 -12.54 22.87 47.18
C GLY A 186 -11.56 21.72 46.93
N HIS A 187 -11.35 20.84 47.92
CA HIS A 187 -10.55 19.62 47.74
C HIS A 187 -11.18 18.67 46.71
N LYS A 188 -12.50 18.42 46.78
CA LYS A 188 -13.19 17.56 45.81
C LYS A 188 -13.17 18.12 44.40
N THR A 189 -13.38 19.43 44.24
CA THR A 189 -13.31 20.11 42.93
C THR A 189 -11.91 19.99 42.32
N SER A 190 -10.87 20.21 43.14
CA SER A 190 -9.48 20.06 42.70
C SER A 190 -9.17 18.62 42.26
N GLN A 191 -9.68 17.63 42.99
CA GLN A 191 -9.53 16.22 42.64
C GLN A 191 -10.26 15.87 41.34
N MET A 192 -11.47 16.40 41.12
CA MET A 192 -12.22 16.21 39.86
C MET A 192 -11.51 16.86 38.67
N HIS A 193 -10.95 18.07 38.83
CA HIS A 193 -10.17 18.73 37.79
C HIS A 193 -8.92 17.92 37.40
N LEU A 194 -8.21 17.34 38.38
CA LEU A 194 -7.06 16.48 38.11
C LEU A 194 -7.47 15.24 37.29
N ASN A 195 -8.57 14.60 37.67
CA ASN A 195 -9.08 13.43 36.95
C ASN A 195 -9.51 13.77 35.51
N LEU A 196 -10.18 14.91 35.31
CA LEU A 196 -10.56 15.37 33.96
C LEU A 196 -9.33 15.61 33.09
N SER A 197 -8.34 16.34 33.61
CA SER A 197 -7.11 16.62 32.87
C SER A 197 -6.34 15.34 32.52
N GLN A 198 -6.34 14.34 33.41
CA GLN A 198 -5.75 13.05 33.09
C GLN A 198 -6.52 12.32 31.97
N MET A 199 -7.84 12.34 32.02
CA MET A 199 -8.71 11.70 31.03
C MET A 199 -8.63 12.38 29.65
N GLU A 200 -8.47 13.70 29.60
CA GLU A 200 -8.21 14.46 28.38
C GLU A 200 -6.85 14.08 27.75
N ASN A 201 -5.80 13.95 28.58
CA ASN A 201 -4.48 13.51 28.10
C ASN A 201 -4.53 12.07 27.55
N ASP A 202 -5.24 11.16 28.22
CA ASP A 202 -5.42 9.79 27.75
C ASP A 202 -6.15 9.74 26.41
N LEU A 203 -7.20 10.55 26.23
CA LEU A 203 -7.91 10.68 24.95
C LEU A 203 -7.02 11.24 23.84
N GLN A 204 -6.18 12.23 24.15
CA GLN A 204 -5.27 12.82 23.17
C GLN A 204 -4.20 11.81 22.73
N GLN A 205 -3.65 11.01 23.65
CA GLN A 205 -2.71 9.93 23.32
C GLN A 205 -3.37 8.82 22.49
N LEU A 206 -4.62 8.46 22.80
CA LEU A 206 -5.36 7.47 22.03
C LEU A 206 -5.62 7.95 20.58
N SER A 207 -5.90 9.24 20.40
CA SER A 207 -6.08 9.83 19.06
C SER A 207 -4.79 9.75 18.24
N LEU A 208 -3.66 10.14 18.83
CA LEU A 208 -2.36 10.11 18.15
C LEU A 208 -1.97 8.69 17.75
N THR A 209 -2.15 7.71 18.64
CA THR A 209 -1.83 6.30 18.32
C THR A 209 -2.73 5.72 17.23
N LEU A 210 -4.02 6.09 17.18
CA LEU A 210 -4.92 5.66 16.10
C LEU A 210 -4.50 6.23 14.74
N ASP A 211 -4.05 7.48 14.71
CA ASP A 211 -3.58 8.13 13.48
C ASP A 211 -2.25 7.51 13.01
N GLU A 212 -1.30 7.31 13.92
CA GLU A 212 -0.01 6.64 13.64
C GLU A 212 -0.21 5.20 13.11
N ASP A 213 -1.12 4.44 13.72
CA ASP A 213 -1.44 3.07 13.29
C ASP A 213 -2.11 3.06 11.90
N ALA A 214 -3.01 4.01 11.61
CA ALA A 214 -3.65 4.12 10.30
C ALA A 214 -2.63 4.44 9.20
N GLU A 215 -1.77 5.43 9.42
CA GLU A 215 -0.70 5.78 8.47
C GLU A 215 0.29 4.63 8.27
N CYS A 216 0.66 3.93 9.35
CA CYS A 216 1.56 2.77 9.29
C CYS A 216 0.94 1.63 8.48
N MET A 217 -0.35 1.34 8.69
CA MET A 217 -1.07 0.30 7.96
C MET A 217 -1.21 0.63 6.47
N ASP A 218 -1.51 1.88 6.12
CA ASP A 218 -1.58 2.32 4.73
C ASP A 218 -0.21 2.25 4.04
N ALA A 219 0.85 2.71 4.70
CA ALA A 219 2.21 2.61 4.19
C ALA A 219 2.64 1.15 3.97
N GLN A 220 2.33 0.26 4.92
CA GLN A 220 2.59 -1.18 4.77
C GLN A 220 1.79 -1.81 3.63
N CYS A 221 0.53 -1.42 3.47
CA CYS A 221 -0.33 -1.91 2.38
C CYS A 221 0.23 -1.49 1.01
N LEU A 222 0.58 -0.21 0.85
CA LEU A 222 1.19 0.32 -0.37
C LEU A 222 2.52 -0.37 -0.67
N SER A 223 3.38 -0.56 0.33
CA SER A 223 4.65 -1.28 0.18
C SER A 223 4.45 -2.72 -0.30
N ARG A 224 3.46 -3.43 0.25
CA ARG A 224 3.11 -4.79 -0.18
C ARG A 224 2.59 -4.81 -1.63
N LEU A 225 1.71 -3.89 -1.98
CA LEU A 225 1.17 -3.81 -3.35
C LEU A 225 2.25 -3.46 -4.36
N GLN A 226 3.14 -2.51 -4.04
CA GLN A 226 4.28 -2.16 -4.89
C GLN A 226 5.23 -3.35 -5.10
N LYS A 227 5.47 -4.12 -4.04
CA LYS A 227 6.26 -5.36 -4.15
C LYS A 227 5.56 -6.39 -5.04
N SER A 228 4.26 -6.62 -4.86
CA SER A 228 3.51 -7.54 -5.72
C SER A 228 3.48 -7.10 -7.19
N ILE A 229 3.36 -5.79 -7.46
CA ILE A 229 3.48 -5.26 -8.83
C ILE A 229 4.86 -5.59 -9.39
N THR A 230 5.93 -5.29 -8.64
CA THR A 230 7.31 -5.58 -9.08
C THR A 230 7.53 -7.07 -9.35
N ASP A 231 7.01 -7.94 -8.48
CA ASP A 231 7.09 -9.40 -8.64
C ASP A 231 6.33 -9.85 -9.90
N ILE A 232 5.12 -9.34 -10.13
CA ILE A 232 4.32 -9.65 -11.33
C ILE A 232 5.01 -9.14 -12.60
N GLU A 233 5.58 -7.94 -12.60
CA GLU A 233 6.30 -7.39 -13.74
C GLU A 233 7.55 -8.22 -14.06
N SER A 234 8.28 -8.65 -13.04
CA SER A 234 9.47 -9.51 -13.21
C SER A 234 9.13 -10.90 -13.77
N GLN A 235 7.98 -11.48 -13.39
CA GLN A 235 7.56 -12.81 -13.84
C GLN A 235 6.88 -12.77 -15.21
N SER A 236 6.05 -11.75 -15.45
CA SER A 236 5.34 -11.57 -16.71
C SER A 236 6.26 -11.05 -17.81
N GLY A 237 7.33 -10.33 -17.45
CA GLY A 237 8.19 -9.64 -18.41
C GLY A 237 7.45 -8.54 -19.16
N ILE A 238 6.42 -7.95 -18.53
CA ILE A 238 5.62 -6.84 -19.04
C ILE A 238 5.56 -5.79 -17.93
N THR A 239 5.70 -4.51 -18.29
CA THR A 239 5.59 -3.40 -17.34
C THR A 239 4.31 -2.61 -17.62
N CYS A 240 3.54 -2.30 -16.58
CA CYS A 240 2.25 -1.61 -16.72
C CYS A 240 2.31 -0.25 -16.02
N LYS A 241 2.19 0.83 -16.78
CA LYS A 241 2.27 2.20 -16.24
C LYS A 241 0.94 2.94 -16.48
N PRO A 242 0.31 3.49 -15.43
CA PRO A 242 -0.81 4.40 -15.62
C PRO A 242 -0.31 5.70 -16.24
N VAL A 243 -0.93 6.14 -17.34
CA VAL A 243 -0.59 7.41 -18.02
C VAL A 243 -1.54 8.52 -17.56
N ASN A 244 -2.82 8.20 -17.41
CA ASN A 244 -3.84 9.08 -16.83
C ASN A 244 -4.97 8.22 -16.24
N LYS A 245 -6.06 8.85 -15.77
CA LYS A 245 -7.20 8.17 -15.16
C LYS A 245 -7.84 7.07 -16.03
N ASN A 246 -7.79 7.24 -17.35
CA ASN A 246 -8.50 6.41 -18.31
C ASN A 246 -7.54 5.71 -19.29
N THR A 247 -6.23 5.82 -19.12
CA THR A 247 -5.26 5.23 -20.05
C THR A 247 -4.13 4.52 -19.31
N MET A 248 -3.85 3.30 -19.76
CA MET A 248 -2.75 2.47 -19.26
C MET A 248 -1.80 2.16 -20.40
N MET A 249 -0.50 2.29 -20.14
CA MET A 249 0.55 1.87 -21.08
C MET A 249 1.12 0.53 -20.64
N VAL A 250 1.20 -0.40 -21.59
CA VAL A 250 1.75 -1.73 -21.41
C VAL A 250 3.03 -1.82 -22.24
N GLU A 251 4.16 -2.02 -21.57
CA GLU A 251 5.48 -2.09 -22.19
C GLU A 251 5.92 -3.56 -22.30
N PHE A 252 6.27 -3.96 -23.51
CA PHE A 252 6.78 -5.29 -23.83
C PHE A 252 8.28 -5.19 -24.18
N PRO A 253 9.19 -5.46 -23.24
CA PRO A 253 10.62 -5.45 -23.50
C PRO A 253 11.03 -6.55 -24.50
N PRO A 254 12.15 -6.35 -25.23
CA PRO A 254 12.70 -7.36 -26.13
C PRO A 254 13.27 -8.54 -25.32
N ARG A 255 13.18 -9.76 -25.86
CA ARG A 255 13.76 -10.94 -25.20
C ARG A 255 15.29 -10.77 -25.02
N PRO A 256 15.86 -11.23 -23.90
CA PRO A 256 17.31 -11.17 -23.66
C PRO A 256 18.14 -11.83 -24.77
N GLU A 257 17.61 -12.89 -25.37
CA GLU A 257 18.22 -13.66 -26.46
C GLU A 257 18.42 -12.86 -27.76
N VAL A 258 17.63 -11.81 -27.97
CA VAL A 258 17.68 -10.96 -29.17
C VAL A 258 18.61 -9.76 -28.96
N GLN A 259 18.84 -9.37 -27.70
CA GLN A 259 19.76 -8.27 -27.35
C GLN A 259 21.22 -8.61 -27.64
N THR A 260 21.60 -9.89 -27.68
CA THR A 260 22.97 -10.31 -28.04
C THR A 260 23.27 -10.27 -29.54
N LEU A 261 22.25 -10.24 -30.40
CA LEU A 261 22.40 -10.13 -31.85
C LEU A 261 22.55 -8.68 -32.32
N THR A 262 22.08 -7.72 -31.52
CA THR A 262 22.20 -6.28 -31.78
C THR A 262 23.51 -5.75 -31.20
N GLY A 263 24.64 -6.17 -31.80
CA GLY A 263 25.95 -5.62 -31.49
C GLY A 263 26.03 -4.13 -31.85
N GLY A 264 25.65 -3.25 -30.91
CA GLY A 264 26.01 -1.84 -30.87
C GLY A 264 25.12 -0.87 -31.67
N ASN A 265 24.72 0.21 -30.98
CA ASN A 265 24.29 1.54 -31.47
C ASN A 265 22.79 1.86 -31.65
N GLY A 266 21.86 0.91 -31.46
CA GLY A 266 20.44 1.26 -31.29
C GLY A 266 20.17 1.69 -29.84
N THR A 267 19.44 2.78 -29.62
CA THR A 267 18.96 3.10 -28.27
C THR A 267 18.00 1.98 -27.80
N PRO A 268 18.18 1.40 -26.60
CA PRO A 268 17.35 0.29 -26.11
C PRO A 268 15.84 0.57 -26.13
N ASP A 269 15.45 1.84 -26.14
CA ASP A 269 14.06 2.31 -26.13
C ASP A 269 13.35 2.10 -27.48
N ASP A 270 14.08 1.96 -28.59
CA ASP A 270 13.50 1.74 -29.93
C ASP A 270 13.01 0.30 -30.15
N LEU A 271 13.43 -0.63 -29.29
CA LEU A 271 13.06 -2.05 -29.36
C LEU A 271 12.03 -2.44 -28.29
N VAL A 272 11.42 -1.45 -27.61
CA VAL A 272 10.34 -1.70 -26.64
C VAL A 272 9.00 -1.39 -27.28
N LEU A 273 8.15 -2.40 -27.42
CA LEU A 273 6.77 -2.20 -27.85
C LEU A 273 5.97 -1.59 -26.69
N LYS A 274 5.38 -0.41 -26.92
CA LYS A 274 4.54 0.31 -25.97
C LYS A 274 3.12 0.34 -26.52
N VAL A 275 2.20 -0.34 -25.85
CA VAL A 275 0.79 -0.39 -26.21
C VAL A 275 -0.02 0.45 -25.24
N THR A 276 -0.74 1.44 -25.76
CA THR A 276 -1.62 2.31 -24.99
C THR A 276 -3.05 1.79 -25.04
N LEU A 277 -3.59 1.44 -23.88
CA LEU A 277 -4.97 1.01 -23.67
C LEU A 277 -5.79 2.20 -23.17
N THR A 278 -6.90 2.50 -23.83
CA THR A 278 -7.82 3.58 -23.43
C THR A 278 -9.15 3.01 -22.95
N PHE A 279 -9.57 3.37 -21.75
CA PHE A 279 -10.80 2.91 -21.12
C PHE A 279 -11.87 4.00 -21.14
N GLN A 280 -13.12 3.59 -21.34
CA GLN A 280 -14.31 4.43 -21.20
C GLN A 280 -15.30 3.75 -20.27
N GLU A 281 -16.02 4.53 -19.48
CA GLU A 281 -17.09 4.00 -18.64
C GLU A 281 -18.25 3.51 -19.50
N ASN A 282 -18.72 2.30 -19.23
CA ASN A 282 -19.95 1.79 -19.83
C ASN A 282 -21.19 2.36 -19.13
N ASN A 283 -22.38 2.04 -19.62
CA ASN A 283 -23.66 2.49 -19.04
C ASN A 283 -23.89 2.05 -17.57
N LEU A 284 -23.04 1.15 -17.05
CA LEU A 284 -23.08 0.62 -15.69
C LEU A 284 -21.97 1.20 -14.80
N GLY A 285 -21.16 2.15 -15.31
CA GLY A 285 -20.06 2.78 -14.58
C GLY A 285 -18.78 1.94 -14.50
N TYR A 286 -18.68 0.81 -15.21
CA TYR A 286 -17.46 0.00 -15.24
C TYR A 286 -16.54 0.46 -16.38
N PRO A 287 -15.21 0.50 -16.15
CA PRO A 287 -14.25 0.81 -17.20
C PRO A 287 -14.22 -0.33 -18.23
N ARG A 288 -14.53 0.00 -19.49
CA ARG A 288 -14.44 -0.89 -20.63
C ARG A 288 -13.36 -0.40 -21.57
N LEU A 289 -12.55 -1.31 -22.11
CA LEU A 289 -11.55 -0.98 -23.11
C LEU A 289 -12.26 -0.41 -24.35
N SER A 290 -11.82 0.77 -24.80
CA SER A 290 -12.43 1.56 -25.87
C SER A 290 -11.50 1.79 -27.05
N ASN A 291 -10.19 1.68 -26.83
CA ASN A 291 -9.19 1.79 -27.88
C ASN A 291 -7.85 1.17 -27.47
N ILE A 292 -7.07 0.76 -28.47
CA ILE A 292 -5.70 0.25 -28.34
C ILE A 292 -4.84 0.97 -29.38
N LYS A 293 -3.64 1.39 -29.00
CA LYS A 293 -2.68 1.99 -29.93
C LYS A 293 -1.27 1.53 -29.65
N SER A 294 -0.56 1.07 -30.68
CA SER A 294 0.87 0.78 -30.64
C SER A 294 1.70 2.05 -30.84
N ASN A 295 2.89 2.13 -30.22
CA ASN A 295 3.89 3.16 -30.54
C ASN A 295 4.64 2.89 -31.85
N MET A 296 4.57 1.65 -32.35
CA MET A 296 5.24 1.23 -33.57
C MET A 296 4.21 1.12 -34.68
N ASP A 297 4.35 1.95 -35.72
CA ASP A 297 3.60 1.81 -36.98
C ASP A 297 3.86 0.43 -37.60
N SER A 298 5.01 -0.16 -37.25
CA SER A 298 5.40 -1.50 -37.65
C SER A 298 4.71 -2.63 -36.92
N PHE A 299 3.78 -2.32 -36.02
CA PHE A 299 3.10 -3.35 -35.24
C PHE A 299 1.62 -3.02 -35.21
N ASP A 300 0.91 -3.52 -36.22
CA ASP A 300 -0.53 -3.35 -36.33
C ASP A 300 -1.25 -4.22 -35.28
N VAL A 301 -2.16 -3.57 -34.57
CA VAL A 301 -3.01 -4.13 -33.51
C VAL A 301 -4.50 -3.99 -33.85
N ASP A 302 -4.84 -3.38 -34.99
CA ASP A 302 -6.22 -3.08 -35.36
C ASP A 302 -7.04 -4.34 -35.64
N ASP A 303 -6.42 -5.38 -36.18
CA ASP A 303 -7.02 -6.69 -36.38
C ASP A 303 -7.29 -7.41 -35.04
N LEU A 304 -6.32 -7.44 -34.13
CA LEU A 304 -6.48 -7.97 -32.76
C LEU A 304 -7.56 -7.21 -32.00
N TRP A 305 -7.66 -5.90 -32.24
CA TRP A 305 -8.66 -5.05 -31.64
C TRP A 305 -10.06 -5.32 -32.20
N LYS A 306 -10.19 -5.55 -33.50
CA LYS A 306 -11.46 -5.94 -34.13
C LYS A 306 -11.93 -7.31 -33.63
N GLU A 307 -11.04 -8.29 -33.58
CA GLU A 307 -11.32 -9.62 -33.02
C GLU A 307 -11.78 -9.51 -31.57
N PHE A 308 -11.07 -8.73 -30.74
CA PHE A 308 -11.47 -8.47 -29.36
C PHE A 308 -12.83 -7.78 -29.21
N LYS A 309 -13.21 -6.90 -30.14
CA LYS A 309 -14.52 -6.24 -30.13
C LYS A 309 -15.66 -7.17 -30.55
N GLU A 310 -15.38 -8.07 -31.48
CA GLU A 310 -16.35 -9.01 -32.05
C GLU A 310 -16.59 -10.20 -31.12
N ASP A 311 -15.54 -10.66 -30.44
CA ASP A 311 -15.67 -11.65 -29.39
C ASP A 311 -16.46 -11.07 -28.21
N SER A 312 -17.60 -11.68 -27.90
CA SER A 312 -18.49 -11.27 -26.79
C SER A 312 -17.88 -11.48 -25.39
N CYS A 313 -16.59 -11.83 -25.33
CA CYS A 313 -15.83 -12.05 -24.12
C CYS A 313 -14.80 -10.93 -23.98
N ASP A 314 -15.08 -9.92 -23.14
CA ASP A 314 -14.17 -8.80 -22.81
C ASP A 314 -12.93 -9.28 -22.02
N SER A 315 -12.18 -10.27 -22.53
CA SER A 315 -11.05 -10.90 -21.85
C SER A 315 -9.74 -10.18 -22.17
N LEU A 316 -9.48 -9.11 -21.43
CA LEU A 316 -8.21 -8.36 -21.51
C LEU A 316 -6.96 -9.29 -21.45
N PRO A 317 -6.90 -10.35 -20.62
CA PRO A 317 -5.75 -11.24 -20.60
C PRO A 317 -5.46 -11.95 -21.93
N GLN A 318 -6.50 -12.30 -22.70
CA GLN A 318 -6.33 -12.95 -24.01
C GLN A 318 -5.73 -11.98 -25.02
N LEU A 319 -6.28 -10.76 -25.09
CA LEU A 319 -5.75 -9.69 -25.93
C LEU A 319 -4.28 -9.39 -25.64
N ILE A 320 -3.91 -9.21 -24.37
CA ILE A 320 -2.51 -8.95 -23.98
C ILE A 320 -1.61 -10.13 -24.35
N SER A 321 -2.10 -11.37 -24.22
CA SER A 321 -1.35 -12.56 -24.61
C SER A 321 -1.14 -12.63 -26.13
N SER A 322 -2.16 -12.31 -26.93
CA SER A 322 -2.07 -12.27 -28.40
C SER A 322 -1.10 -11.19 -28.88
N ILE A 323 -1.16 -10.00 -28.28
CA ILE A 323 -0.20 -8.91 -28.55
C ILE A 323 1.22 -9.37 -28.22
N LYS A 324 1.43 -9.97 -27.05
CA LYS A 324 2.74 -10.47 -26.62
C LYS A 324 3.29 -11.53 -27.57
N LEU A 325 2.45 -12.48 -27.98
CA LEU A 325 2.85 -13.56 -28.89
C LEU A 325 3.28 -13.00 -30.25
N ARG A 326 2.46 -12.11 -30.82
CA ARG A 326 2.77 -11.46 -32.10
C ARG A 326 4.04 -10.61 -32.01
N TRP A 327 4.23 -9.88 -30.92
CA TRP A 327 5.44 -9.10 -30.67
C TRP A 327 6.69 -9.97 -30.69
N PHE A 328 6.65 -11.11 -30.01
CA PHE A 328 7.78 -12.04 -29.99
C PHE A 328 8.03 -12.72 -31.34
N SER A 329 7.01 -12.94 -32.15
CA SER A 329 7.18 -13.42 -33.53
C SER A 329 7.77 -12.35 -34.46
N HIS A 330 7.43 -11.07 -34.25
CA HIS A 330 7.92 -9.95 -35.06
C HIS A 330 9.35 -9.52 -34.72
N MET A 331 9.77 -9.76 -33.46
CA MET A 331 11.05 -9.32 -32.92
C MET A 331 12.31 -9.76 -33.71
N PRO A 332 12.46 -11.03 -34.14
CA PRO A 332 13.64 -11.46 -34.88
C PRO A 332 13.86 -10.67 -36.18
N LEU A 333 12.81 -10.44 -36.96
CA LEU A 333 12.87 -9.67 -38.21
C LEU A 333 13.26 -8.21 -37.91
N LEU A 334 12.59 -7.58 -36.94
CA LEU A 334 12.87 -6.18 -36.58
C LEU A 334 14.31 -6.01 -36.09
N SER A 335 14.83 -6.98 -35.34
CA SER A 335 16.23 -7.01 -34.90
C SER A 335 17.20 -7.10 -36.08
N GLU A 336 16.94 -7.99 -37.04
CA GLU A 336 17.78 -8.16 -38.23
C GLU A 336 17.77 -6.90 -39.11
N ILE A 337 16.60 -6.30 -39.33
CA ILE A 337 16.48 -5.05 -40.10
C ILE A 337 17.24 -3.91 -39.41
N ASN A 338 17.08 -3.72 -38.10
CA ASN A 338 17.81 -2.69 -37.37
C ASN A 338 19.33 -2.93 -37.42
N HIS A 339 19.76 -4.19 -37.33
CA HIS A 339 21.16 -4.55 -37.50
C HIS A 339 21.68 -4.18 -38.89
N LEU A 340 20.96 -4.53 -39.95
CA LEU A 340 21.35 -4.22 -41.32
C LEU A 340 21.36 -2.70 -41.57
N ARG A 341 20.39 -1.97 -41.03
CA ARG A 341 20.29 -0.51 -41.19
C ARG A 341 21.44 0.25 -40.52
N SER A 342 22.09 -0.36 -39.53
CA SER A 342 23.30 0.20 -38.91
C SER A 342 24.56 0.07 -39.80
N LYS A 343 24.55 -0.87 -40.76
CA LYS A 343 25.71 -1.22 -41.59
C LYS A 343 25.55 -0.80 -43.06
N PHE A 344 24.32 -0.79 -43.56
CA PHE A 344 23.99 -0.64 -44.98
C PHE A 344 22.92 0.42 -45.19
N ALA A 345 22.92 1.04 -46.37
CA ALA A 345 21.85 1.95 -46.78
C ALA A 345 20.63 1.14 -47.21
N ILE A 346 19.74 0.86 -46.25
CA ILE A 346 18.49 0.13 -46.51
C ILE A 346 17.29 0.93 -46.07
N ASP A 347 16.17 0.68 -46.73
CA ASP A 347 14.86 1.24 -46.41
C ASP A 347 13.82 0.11 -46.39
N TRP A 348 13.09 -0.04 -45.29
CA TRP A 348 12.11 -1.12 -45.14
C TRP A 348 10.69 -0.57 -45.31
N ILE A 349 10.04 -1.00 -46.38
CA ILE A 349 8.64 -0.70 -46.70
C ILE A 349 7.79 -1.83 -46.17
N GLN A 350 7.30 -1.62 -44.96
CA GLN A 350 6.66 -2.68 -44.23
C GLN A 350 5.28 -3.06 -44.73
N GLN A 351 4.48 -2.11 -45.22
CA GLN A 351 3.14 -2.41 -45.73
C GLN A 351 3.18 -3.40 -46.91
N GLU A 352 4.29 -3.42 -47.63
CA GLU A 352 4.54 -4.31 -48.77
C GLU A 352 5.47 -5.48 -48.38
N ASN A 353 5.99 -5.52 -47.15
CA ASN A 353 7.06 -6.41 -46.72
C ASN A 353 8.28 -6.40 -47.66
N ILE A 354 8.69 -5.23 -48.15
CA ILE A 354 9.81 -5.06 -49.07
C ILE A 354 10.97 -4.33 -48.38
N LEU A 355 12.17 -4.91 -48.39
CA LEU A 355 13.41 -4.25 -48.02
C LEU A 355 14.13 -3.73 -49.26
N ARG A 356 14.27 -2.41 -49.37
CA ARG A 356 15.07 -1.75 -50.40
C ARG A 356 16.51 -1.62 -49.91
N VAL A 357 17.45 -2.04 -50.74
CA VAL A 357 18.88 -2.02 -50.48
C VAL A 357 19.51 -1.11 -51.52
N ILE A 358 20.15 -0.02 -51.07
CA ILE A 358 20.74 1.01 -51.92
C ILE A 358 22.25 0.76 -51.97
N VAL A 359 22.76 0.47 -53.16
CA VAL A 359 24.15 0.04 -53.38
C VAL A 359 24.75 0.74 -54.61
N GLY A 360 26.07 0.58 -54.78
CA GLY A 360 26.81 1.18 -55.88
C GLY A 360 27.21 2.64 -55.66
N LYS A 361 28.10 3.13 -56.52
CA LYS A 361 28.73 4.44 -56.38
C LYS A 361 27.68 5.56 -56.40
N GLY A 362 27.53 6.26 -55.28
CA GLY A 362 26.55 7.34 -55.12
C GLY A 362 25.10 6.88 -54.92
N GLY A 363 24.87 5.59 -54.64
CA GLY A 363 23.52 5.04 -54.43
C GLY A 363 22.70 4.90 -55.71
N GLY A 364 23.35 4.69 -56.86
CA GLY A 364 22.71 4.61 -58.17
C GLY A 364 21.95 3.31 -58.43
N ILE A 365 22.11 2.28 -57.60
CA ILE A 365 21.44 0.99 -57.75
C ILE A 365 20.54 0.74 -56.54
N VAL A 366 19.28 0.40 -56.81
CA VAL A 366 18.28 0.06 -55.77
C VAL A 366 17.76 -1.35 -56.02
N CYS A 367 17.92 -2.22 -55.04
CA CYS A 367 17.46 -3.60 -55.06
C CYS A 367 16.28 -3.76 -54.12
N SER A 368 15.22 -4.43 -54.56
CA SER A 368 14.02 -4.72 -53.76
C SER A 368 13.99 -6.19 -53.36
N LEU A 369 14.05 -6.46 -52.06
CA LEU A 369 13.93 -7.80 -51.48
C LEU A 369 12.53 -7.95 -50.87
N GLU A 370 11.78 -8.95 -51.29
CA GLU A 370 10.50 -9.32 -50.69
C GLU A 370 10.71 -10.27 -49.52
N ILE A 371 10.06 -9.96 -48.40
CA ILE A 371 10.13 -10.71 -47.16
C ILE A 371 8.80 -11.47 -47.00
N PRO A 372 8.80 -12.80 -46.94
CA PRO A 372 7.56 -13.57 -46.86
C PRO A 372 6.93 -13.50 -45.47
N ASP A 373 5.60 -13.63 -45.44
CA ASP A 373 4.81 -13.74 -44.22
C ASP A 373 5.20 -15.01 -43.44
N GLY A 374 6.04 -14.84 -42.41
CA GLY A 374 6.56 -15.94 -41.59
C GLY A 374 8.08 -15.92 -41.42
N TYR A 375 8.81 -15.08 -42.15
CA TYR A 375 10.25 -14.90 -41.97
C TYR A 375 10.56 -14.37 -40.55
N PRO A 376 11.63 -14.84 -39.87
CA PRO A 376 12.67 -15.74 -40.34
C PRO A 376 12.38 -17.23 -40.12
N HIS A 377 11.19 -17.59 -39.62
CA HIS A 377 10.85 -18.96 -39.26
C HIS A 377 10.33 -19.78 -40.45
N GLN A 378 9.66 -19.14 -41.40
CA GLN A 378 9.05 -19.74 -42.58
C GLN A 378 9.18 -18.82 -43.79
N GLY A 379 9.27 -19.41 -44.99
CA GLY A 379 9.50 -18.67 -46.23
C GLY A 379 10.97 -18.30 -46.47
N GLN A 380 11.28 -17.87 -47.69
CA GLN A 380 12.61 -17.41 -48.11
C GLN A 380 12.52 -16.01 -48.71
N VAL A 381 13.50 -15.16 -48.38
CA VAL A 381 13.62 -13.82 -48.97
C VAL A 381 13.95 -13.95 -50.46
N THR A 382 13.29 -13.15 -51.29
CA THR A 382 13.43 -13.15 -52.75
C THR A 382 13.80 -11.77 -53.27
N LEU A 383 14.67 -11.71 -54.27
CA LEU A 383 14.97 -10.47 -54.98
C LEU A 383 13.92 -10.25 -56.08
N THR A 384 13.10 -9.21 -55.95
CA THR A 384 11.96 -8.94 -56.84
C THR A 384 12.26 -7.87 -57.88
N GLY A 385 13.23 -6.98 -57.62
CA GLY A 385 13.57 -5.91 -58.54
C GLY A 385 14.97 -5.37 -58.35
N ILE A 386 15.56 -4.91 -59.45
CA ILE A 386 16.82 -4.18 -59.48
C ILE A 386 16.60 -2.97 -60.39
N MET A 387 16.88 -1.78 -59.89
CA MET A 387 16.80 -0.52 -60.63
C MET A 387 18.19 0.11 -60.72
N GLY A 388 18.57 0.58 -61.90
CA GLY A 388 19.87 1.25 -62.13
C GLY A 388 21.05 0.33 -62.47
N ALA A 389 20.84 -0.99 -62.48
CA ALA A 389 21.81 -1.96 -63.01
C ALA A 389 21.73 -2.05 -64.55
N ALA A 390 22.72 -2.69 -65.16
CA ALA A 390 22.70 -2.99 -66.60
C ALA A 390 21.58 -3.99 -66.94
N ASP A 391 20.97 -3.84 -68.11
CA ASP A 391 19.77 -4.58 -68.55
C ASP A 391 19.97 -6.11 -68.66
N ASP A 392 21.20 -6.59 -68.57
CA ASP A 392 21.60 -8.01 -68.66
C ASP A 392 21.56 -8.75 -67.31
N ILE A 393 21.37 -8.03 -66.18
CA ILE A 393 21.33 -8.65 -64.86
C ILE A 393 19.87 -8.83 -64.43
N LEU A 394 19.37 -10.08 -64.51
CA LEU A 394 18.03 -10.41 -64.04
C LEU A 394 18.05 -10.77 -62.54
N PRO A 395 17.02 -10.38 -61.76
CA PRO A 395 16.90 -10.74 -60.35
C PRO A 395 17.01 -12.25 -60.06
N GLN A 396 16.58 -13.07 -61.03
CA GLN A 396 16.51 -14.53 -60.94
C GLN A 396 17.89 -15.20 -60.95
N ASP A 397 18.89 -14.51 -61.51
CA ASP A 397 20.24 -15.03 -61.70
C ASP A 397 21.10 -14.83 -60.44
N LEU A 398 20.64 -14.00 -59.50
CA LEU A 398 21.29 -13.74 -58.23
C LEU A 398 20.71 -14.65 -57.14
N LYS A 399 21.60 -15.39 -56.45
CA LYS A 399 21.23 -16.23 -55.31
C LYS A 399 22.26 -16.10 -54.19
N PRO A 400 21.83 -15.93 -52.93
CA PRO A 400 22.75 -15.89 -51.79
C PRO A 400 23.41 -17.26 -51.60
N HIS A 401 24.67 -17.23 -51.17
CA HIS A 401 25.49 -18.44 -51.01
C HIS A 401 25.11 -19.26 -49.77
N THR A 402 24.51 -18.61 -48.77
CA THR A 402 24.10 -19.20 -47.50
C THR A 402 22.68 -18.78 -47.16
N GLY A 403 21.86 -19.71 -46.67
CA GLY A 403 20.69 -19.48 -45.80
C GLY A 403 19.49 -18.71 -46.35
N GLY A 404 19.63 -17.87 -47.38
CA GLY A 404 18.55 -17.00 -47.86
C GLY A 404 18.08 -15.96 -46.85
N ARG A 405 18.90 -15.61 -45.85
CA ARG A 405 18.58 -14.56 -44.86
C ARG A 405 18.79 -13.17 -45.45
N LEU A 406 18.22 -12.15 -44.81
CA LEU A 406 18.37 -10.77 -45.28
C LEU A 406 19.83 -10.34 -45.28
N GLU A 407 20.60 -10.70 -44.25
CA GLU A 407 22.03 -10.37 -44.22
C GLU A 407 22.83 -10.99 -45.38
N ASP A 408 22.57 -12.25 -45.71
CA ASP A 408 23.23 -12.94 -46.84
C ASP A 408 22.90 -12.26 -48.18
N TRP A 409 21.63 -11.84 -48.36
CA TRP A 409 21.19 -11.10 -49.54
C TRP A 409 21.85 -9.73 -49.63
N VAL A 410 21.81 -8.95 -48.55
CA VAL A 410 22.41 -7.60 -48.52
C VAL A 410 23.91 -7.66 -48.78
N GLN A 411 24.62 -8.63 -48.20
CA GLN A 411 26.05 -8.82 -48.43
C GLN A 411 26.37 -9.23 -49.87
N LEU A 412 25.54 -10.08 -50.48
CA LEU A 412 25.68 -10.44 -51.89
C LEU A 412 25.51 -9.20 -52.79
N LEU A 413 24.46 -8.41 -52.55
CA LEU A 413 24.17 -7.21 -53.33
C LEU A 413 25.29 -6.17 -53.20
N GLU A 414 25.81 -5.96 -52.00
CA GLU A 414 26.95 -5.08 -51.75
C GLU A 414 28.23 -5.59 -52.45
N THR A 415 28.46 -6.90 -52.44
CA THR A 415 29.63 -7.49 -53.12
C THR A 415 29.54 -7.41 -54.65
N THR A 416 28.32 -7.51 -55.18
CA THR A 416 28.03 -7.56 -56.62
C THR A 416 28.02 -6.15 -57.22
N PHE A 417 27.38 -5.21 -56.54
CA PHE A 417 27.11 -3.86 -57.06
C PHE A 417 27.87 -2.75 -56.32
N GLY A 418 28.38 -3.01 -55.11
CA GLY A 418 29.09 -2.03 -54.27
C GLY A 418 30.58 -1.89 -54.56
N LYS A 419 31.16 -2.73 -55.44
CA LYS A 419 32.55 -2.54 -55.89
C LYS A 419 32.64 -1.34 -56.86
N PRO A 420 33.73 -0.55 -56.77
CA PRO A 420 33.88 0.73 -57.46
C PRO A 420 33.97 0.65 -58.99
#